data_AF-A0A960HT73-F1
#
_entry.id   AF-A0A960HT73-F1
#
_cell.length_a   1.000
_cell.length_b   1.000
_cell.length_c   1.000
_cell.angle_alpha   90.00
_cell.angle_beta   90.00
_cell.angle_gamma   90.00
#
_symmetry.space_group_name_H-M   'P 1'
#
loop_
_entity.id
_entity.type
_entity.pdbx_description
1 polymer ?
#
loop_
_entity_poly.entity_id
_entity_poly.type
_entity_poly.pdbx_seq_one_letter_code
_entity_poly.pdbx_strand_id
1 'polypeptide(L)'
;AIRPGVVGMSHHMGRWYQDGHPGSRWVMGKVDLTRTDDGVWSLRYKEGIKPFTSDDPDSERIYWDDPGVHQNLTFPVQPDPISGMHCWHQKVRIEKAHPEDHYGDVSVDVTKSREAYQRWLSMTRPGPGPGGLRRPEFMMRHVTPRRKAYLYEPARSTEA
;
A
#
# COMPACT_ATOMS: atom_id res chain seq x y z
N ALA A 1 12.60 7.51 -21.62
CA ALA A 1 13.28 8.25 -20.53
C ALA A 1 12.23 8.85 -19.60
N ILE A 2 12.50 8.91 -18.29
CA ILE A 2 11.60 9.56 -17.31
C ILE A 2 11.77 11.08 -17.44
N ARG A 3 10.67 11.83 -17.35
CA ARG A 3 10.69 13.31 -17.42
C ARG A 3 11.53 13.89 -16.26
N PRO A 4 12.37 14.91 -16.48
CA PRO A 4 13.06 15.60 -15.40
C PRO A 4 12.10 16.07 -14.30
N GLY A 5 12.47 15.84 -13.04
CA GLY A 5 11.63 16.16 -11.88
C GLY A 5 10.60 15.09 -11.51
N VAL A 6 10.56 13.95 -12.22
CA VAL A 6 9.73 12.79 -11.86
C VAL A 6 10.62 11.69 -11.30
N VAL A 7 10.21 11.14 -10.16
CA VAL A 7 10.78 9.91 -9.60
C VAL A 7 9.87 8.74 -9.98
N GLY A 8 10.44 7.72 -10.61
CA GLY A 8 9.76 6.46 -10.84
C GLY A 8 10.03 5.51 -9.68
N MET A 9 8.98 4.89 -9.13
CA MET A 9 9.07 3.87 -8.09
C MET A 9 8.21 2.67 -8.51
N SER A 10 8.70 1.46 -8.23
CA SER A 10 8.00 0.20 -8.53
C SER A 10 7.27 -0.30 -7.29
N HIS A 11 5.96 -0.57 -7.40
CA HIS A 11 5.16 -1.11 -6.28
C HIS A 11 5.29 -2.64 -6.09
N HIS A 12 6.09 -3.32 -6.93
CA HIS A 12 6.15 -4.79 -6.94
C HIS A 12 7.30 -5.35 -6.08
N MET A 13 8.15 -4.47 -5.54
CA MET A 13 9.29 -4.80 -4.70
C MET A 13 9.03 -4.38 -3.24
N GLY A 14 9.87 -4.84 -2.32
CA GLY A 14 9.77 -4.54 -0.89
C GLY A 14 8.86 -5.48 -0.13
N ARG A 15 8.86 -6.77 -0.46
CA ARG A 15 8.09 -7.74 0.33
C ARG A 15 8.77 -7.93 1.69
N TRP A 16 7.98 -8.04 2.74
CA TRP A 16 8.48 -8.10 4.12
C TRP A 16 7.66 -9.02 5.00
N TYR A 17 8.28 -9.56 6.04
CA TYR A 17 7.63 -10.40 7.04
C TYR A 17 8.13 -10.07 8.45
N GLN A 18 7.39 -10.52 9.47
CA GLN A 18 7.69 -10.32 10.89
C GLN A 18 7.83 -11.66 11.61
N ASP A 19 8.42 -11.64 12.81
CA ASP A 19 8.45 -12.82 13.66
C ASP A 19 7.03 -13.32 13.97
N GLY A 20 6.85 -14.64 13.98
CA GLY A 20 5.55 -15.30 14.11
C GLY A 20 4.71 -15.33 12.82
N HIS A 21 5.11 -14.59 11.78
CA HIS A 21 4.43 -14.54 10.49
C HIS A 21 5.43 -14.84 9.36
N PRO A 22 5.86 -16.10 9.18
CA PRO A 22 6.90 -16.44 8.23
C PRO A 22 6.49 -16.08 6.79
N GLY A 23 7.41 -15.42 6.07
CA GLY A 23 7.29 -15.08 4.66
C GLY A 23 8.13 -15.99 3.76
N SER A 24 8.05 -15.74 2.45
CA SER A 24 8.93 -16.39 1.48
C SER A 24 10.38 -15.94 1.67
N ARG A 25 11.26 -16.90 1.98
CA ARG A 25 12.71 -16.68 2.14
C ARG A 25 13.41 -16.31 0.83
N TRP A 26 12.75 -16.50 -0.30
CA TRP A 26 13.30 -16.20 -1.63
C TRP A 26 13.30 -14.70 -1.96
N VAL A 27 12.30 -13.97 -1.46
CA VAL A 27 11.99 -12.61 -1.97
C VAL A 27 11.56 -11.62 -0.89
N MET A 28 11.51 -12.02 0.38
CA MET A 28 11.04 -11.18 1.48
C MET A 28 12.16 -10.95 2.50
N GLY A 29 12.32 -9.71 2.96
CA GLY A 29 13.20 -9.40 4.08
C GLY A 29 12.44 -9.44 5.42
N LYS A 30 13.16 -9.74 6.49
CA LYS A 30 12.63 -9.67 7.86
C LYS A 30 12.63 -8.22 8.34
N VAL A 31 11.54 -7.76 8.92
CA VAL A 31 11.42 -6.40 9.46
C VAL A 31 10.99 -6.38 10.92
N ASP A 32 11.43 -5.35 11.63
CA ASP A 32 10.76 -4.88 12.83
C ASP A 32 9.72 -3.83 12.45
N LEU A 33 8.60 -3.85 13.14
CA LEU A 33 7.56 -2.84 13.02
C LEU A 33 7.26 -2.28 14.41
N THR A 34 7.48 -0.99 14.59
CA THR A 34 7.23 -0.27 15.84
C THR A 34 6.20 0.83 15.64
N ARG A 35 5.51 1.20 16.70
CA ARG A 35 4.51 2.27 16.69
C ARG A 35 4.73 3.18 17.90
N THR A 36 4.77 4.48 17.68
CA THR A 36 4.75 5.48 18.75
C THR A 36 3.34 5.73 19.27
N ASP A 37 3.21 6.31 20.46
CA ASP A 37 1.90 6.69 21.03
C ASP A 37 1.14 7.70 20.13
N ASP A 38 1.87 8.55 19.42
CA ASP A 38 1.33 9.52 18.45
C ASP A 38 0.82 8.88 17.14
N GLY A 39 0.94 7.55 17.00
CA GLY A 39 0.45 6.83 15.82
C GLY A 39 1.43 6.77 14.65
N VAL A 40 2.71 7.11 14.86
CA VAL A 40 3.74 6.96 13.84
C VAL A 40 4.24 5.52 13.84
N TRP A 41 4.08 4.84 12.71
CA TRP A 41 4.65 3.52 12.47
C TRP A 41 6.02 3.64 11.83
N SER A 42 6.97 2.81 12.28
CA SER A 42 8.28 2.68 11.66
C SER A 42 8.53 1.21 11.33
N LEU A 43 8.94 0.95 10.09
CA LEU A 43 9.38 -0.34 9.60
C LEU A 43 10.87 -0.25 9.30
N ARG A 44 11.64 -1.20 9.84
CA ARG A 44 13.08 -1.33 9.59
C ARG A 44 13.45 -2.76 9.29
N TYR A 45 14.19 -2.99 8.20
CA TYR A 45 14.73 -4.30 7.90
C TYR A 45 15.75 -4.74 8.96
N LYS A 46 15.61 -5.97 9.43
CA LYS A 46 16.57 -6.68 10.29
C LYS A 46 17.46 -7.61 9.49
N GLU A 47 16.89 -8.20 8.45
CA GLU A 47 17.56 -9.15 7.60
C GLU A 47 17.04 -9.00 6.18
N GLY A 48 17.97 -8.88 5.22
CA GLY A 48 17.65 -8.94 3.80
C GLY A 48 17.38 -10.37 3.33
N ILE A 49 17.47 -10.58 2.03
CA ILE A 49 17.40 -11.91 1.44
C ILE A 49 18.77 -12.58 1.57
N LYS A 50 18.80 -13.89 1.83
CA LYS A 50 20.04 -14.66 1.88
C LYS A 50 19.83 -16.13 1.47
N PRO A 51 20.88 -16.82 1.01
CA PRO A 51 20.87 -18.27 0.83
C PRO A 51 20.29 -19.01 2.01
N PHE A 52 19.61 -20.11 1.71
CA PHE A 52 19.15 -21.02 2.74
C PHE A 52 19.09 -22.47 2.28
N THR A 53 19.24 -23.40 3.23
CA THR A 53 19.07 -24.82 2.95
C THR A 53 17.59 -25.18 2.89
N SER A 54 17.24 -25.95 1.84
CA SER A 54 15.96 -26.61 1.65
C SER A 54 16.13 -27.83 0.72
N ASP A 55 15.04 -28.53 0.41
CA ASP A 55 15.05 -29.64 -0.55
C ASP A 55 15.29 -29.18 -2.00
N ASP A 56 15.17 -27.87 -2.27
CA ASP A 56 15.51 -27.25 -3.55
C ASP A 56 16.94 -26.67 -3.49
N PRO A 57 17.93 -27.24 -4.22
CA PRO A 57 19.31 -26.77 -4.17
C PRO A 57 19.49 -25.34 -4.72
N ASP A 58 18.52 -24.80 -5.45
CA ASP A 58 18.59 -23.40 -5.93
C ASP A 58 18.45 -22.39 -4.79
N SER A 59 17.88 -22.79 -3.65
CA SER A 59 17.75 -21.92 -2.46
C SER A 59 19.09 -21.49 -1.87
N GLU A 60 20.16 -22.27 -2.11
CA GLU A 60 21.52 -21.93 -1.70
C GLU A 60 22.26 -21.05 -2.72
N ARG A 61 21.69 -20.87 -3.92
CA ARG A 61 22.28 -20.09 -5.03
C ARG A 61 21.83 -18.63 -5.06
N ILE A 62 21.02 -18.20 -4.09
CA ILE A 62 20.57 -16.82 -3.97
C ILE A 62 21.78 -15.89 -3.78
N TYR A 63 22.01 -14.99 -4.72
CA TYR A 63 23.17 -14.07 -4.69
C TYR A 63 22.78 -12.59 -4.56
N TRP A 64 21.48 -12.31 -4.37
CA TRP A 64 20.96 -10.97 -4.09
C TRP A 64 20.54 -10.86 -2.63
N ASP A 65 20.61 -9.65 -2.10
CA ASP A 65 20.28 -9.33 -0.71
C ASP A 65 19.12 -8.34 -0.56
N ASP A 66 18.75 -7.65 -1.65
CA ASP A 66 17.75 -6.59 -1.65
C ASP A 66 16.31 -7.12 -1.84
N PRO A 67 15.44 -7.06 -0.81
CA PRO A 67 14.01 -7.37 -0.95
C PRO A 67 13.20 -6.24 -1.62
N GLY A 68 13.81 -5.07 -1.82
CA GLY A 68 13.22 -3.82 -2.27
C GLY A 68 12.64 -2.96 -1.15
N VAL A 69 11.97 -1.86 -1.52
CA VAL A 69 11.34 -0.91 -0.57
C VAL A 69 9.82 -0.88 -0.76
N HIS A 70 9.06 -0.97 0.33
CA HIS A 70 7.61 -1.07 0.28
C HIS A 70 6.91 0.31 0.18
N GLN A 71 6.87 0.88 -1.03
CA GLN A 71 6.25 2.17 -1.32
C GLN A 71 4.79 2.30 -0.86
N ASN A 72 3.95 1.28 -1.03
CA ASN A 72 2.51 1.43 -0.79
C ASN A 72 2.16 1.79 0.67
N LEU A 73 3.06 1.56 1.63
CA LEU A 73 2.87 1.93 3.03
C LEU A 73 2.96 3.45 3.24
N THR A 74 3.75 4.15 2.42
CA THR A 74 3.98 5.60 2.58
C THR A 74 2.91 6.44 1.90
N PHE A 75 2.03 5.83 1.11
CA PHE A 75 1.01 6.53 0.36
C PHE A 75 -0.28 6.65 1.19
N PRO A 76 -0.74 7.88 1.49
CA PRO A 76 -2.02 8.05 2.14
C PRO A 76 -3.15 7.65 1.20
N VAL A 77 -4.30 7.27 1.75
CA VAL A 77 -5.46 6.89 0.93
C VAL A 77 -6.05 8.13 0.26
N GLN A 78 -5.94 8.21 -1.07
CA GLN A 78 -6.43 9.32 -1.88
C GLN A 78 -7.34 8.79 -3.00
N PRO A 79 -8.64 8.57 -2.71
CA PRO A 79 -9.58 8.12 -3.73
C PRO A 79 -10.00 9.31 -4.60
N ASP A 80 -9.81 9.21 -5.91
CA ASP A 80 -10.32 10.18 -6.88
C ASP A 80 -11.80 10.47 -6.60
N PRO A 81 -12.22 11.74 -6.39
CA PRO A 81 -13.57 12.03 -5.89
C PRO A 81 -14.70 11.67 -6.86
N ILE A 82 -14.37 11.37 -8.12
CA ILE A 82 -15.32 11.02 -9.17
C ILE A 82 -15.41 9.49 -9.33
N SER A 83 -14.27 8.82 -9.52
CA SER A 83 -14.20 7.39 -9.84
C SER A 83 -13.99 6.48 -8.63
N GLY A 84 -13.51 7.02 -7.52
CA GLY A 84 -13.08 6.29 -6.33
C GLY A 84 -11.78 5.50 -6.51
N MET A 85 -11.06 5.65 -7.63
CA MET A 85 -9.77 4.97 -7.86
C MET A 85 -8.66 5.65 -7.06
N HIS A 86 -7.69 4.88 -6.58
CA HIS A 86 -6.54 5.45 -5.86
C HIS A 86 -5.65 6.26 -6.80
N CYS A 87 -5.31 7.50 -6.42
CA CYS A 87 -4.39 8.34 -7.17
C CYS A 87 -2.94 7.96 -6.87
N TRP A 88 -2.26 7.29 -7.80
CA TRP A 88 -0.88 6.82 -7.59
C TRP A 88 0.21 7.87 -7.84
N HIS A 89 -0.10 8.96 -8.54
CA HIS A 89 0.85 10.07 -8.73
C HIS A 89 0.88 10.94 -7.49
N GLN A 90 1.96 10.83 -6.73
CA GLN A 90 2.17 11.57 -5.48
C GLN A 90 3.21 12.66 -5.64
N LYS A 91 2.97 13.82 -5.00
CA LYS A 91 4.00 14.84 -4.82
C LYS A 91 4.93 14.37 -3.70
N VAL A 92 6.21 14.25 -4.00
CA VAL A 92 7.26 13.87 -3.05
C VAL A 92 8.27 14.99 -2.88
N ARG A 93 8.97 15.00 -1.74
CA ARG A 93 10.19 15.78 -1.52
C ARG A 93 11.36 14.81 -1.44
N ILE A 94 12.45 15.16 -2.10
CA ILE A 94 13.69 14.39 -2.09
C ILE A 94 14.72 15.22 -1.34
N GLU A 95 15.46 14.58 -0.45
CA GLU A 95 16.62 15.16 0.21
C GLU A 95 17.74 14.13 0.34
N LYS A 96 18.90 14.57 0.82
CA LYS A 96 19.99 13.64 1.15
C LYS A 96 19.59 12.81 2.37
N ALA A 97 19.94 11.53 2.36
CA ALA A 97 19.77 10.66 3.52
C ALA A 97 20.55 11.20 4.73
N HIS A 98 19.95 11.09 5.91
CA HIS A 98 20.55 11.43 7.18
C HIS A 98 21.45 10.28 7.68
N PRO A 99 22.40 10.53 8.60
CA PRO A 99 23.32 9.49 9.11
C PRO A 99 22.64 8.26 9.71
N GLU A 100 21.43 8.42 10.25
CA GLU A 100 20.63 7.39 10.91
C GLU A 100 19.60 6.70 10.00
N ASP A 101 19.49 7.13 8.74
CA ASP A 101 18.62 6.50 7.74
C ASP A 101 19.25 5.19 7.26
N HIS A 102 18.46 4.12 7.22
CA HIS A 102 18.86 2.85 6.63
C HIS A 102 18.05 2.57 5.37
N TYR A 103 18.67 1.85 4.44
CA TYR A 103 17.98 1.41 3.24
C TYR A 103 16.71 0.62 3.59
N GLY A 104 15.59 0.98 2.97
CA GLY A 104 14.29 0.33 3.17
C GLY A 104 13.53 0.77 4.42
N ASP A 105 14.04 1.73 5.19
CA ASP A 105 13.27 2.34 6.27
C ASP A 105 11.99 2.99 5.74
N VAL A 106 10.90 2.77 6.47
CA VAL A 106 9.59 3.35 6.17
C VAL A 106 9.03 3.95 7.45
N SER A 107 8.63 5.22 7.40
CA SER A 107 7.92 5.90 8.48
C SER A 107 6.58 6.43 8.00
N VAL A 108 5.51 6.14 8.75
CA VAL A 108 4.14 6.46 8.37
C VAL A 108 3.37 7.02 9.54
N ASP A 109 2.90 8.26 9.39
CA ASP A 109 1.97 8.90 10.30
C ASP A 109 0.52 8.59 9.87
N VAL A 110 -0.15 7.72 10.62
CA VAL A 110 -1.51 7.28 10.28
C VAL A 110 -2.55 8.36 10.53
N THR A 111 -2.27 9.32 11.41
CA THR A 111 -3.13 10.48 11.65
C THR A 111 -3.14 11.37 10.41
N LYS A 112 -1.96 11.72 9.88
CA LYS A 112 -1.84 12.48 8.62
C LYS A 112 -2.43 11.73 7.43
N SER A 113 -2.23 10.41 7.36
CA SER A 113 -2.84 9.57 6.32
C SER A 113 -4.37 9.63 6.37
N ARG A 114 -4.94 9.58 7.58
CA ARG A 114 -6.38 9.70 7.81
C ARG A 114 -6.91 11.09 7.45
N GLU A 115 -6.21 12.15 7.82
CA GLU A 115 -6.56 13.53 7.45
C GLU A 115 -6.56 13.73 5.93
N ALA A 116 -5.55 13.20 5.23
CA ALA A 116 -5.53 13.22 3.78
C ALA A 116 -6.76 12.52 3.20
N TYR A 117 -7.07 11.30 3.65
CA TYR A 117 -8.29 10.61 3.23
C TYR A 117 -9.56 11.45 3.46
N GLN A 118 -9.70 12.07 4.65
CA GLN A 118 -10.89 12.87 4.97
C GLN A 118 -11.03 14.09 4.06
N ARG A 119 -9.91 14.76 3.73
CA ARG A 119 -9.92 15.87 2.77
C ARG A 119 -10.42 15.41 1.40
N TRP A 120 -9.92 14.29 0.88
CA TRP A 120 -10.37 13.75 -0.39
C TRP A 120 -11.83 13.28 -0.34
N LEU A 121 -12.25 12.65 0.75
CA LEU A 121 -13.65 12.25 0.94
C LEU A 121 -14.59 13.46 0.93
N SER A 122 -14.18 14.59 1.51
CA SER A 122 -15.00 15.81 1.54
C SER A 122 -15.28 16.39 0.14
N MET A 123 -14.49 16.00 -0.86
CA MET A 123 -14.68 16.39 -2.26
C MET A 123 -15.63 15.45 -3.02
N THR A 124 -16.03 14.32 -2.42
CA THR A 124 -16.89 13.32 -3.05
C THR A 124 -18.36 13.73 -3.01
N ARG A 125 -19.16 13.15 -3.91
CA ARG A 125 -20.63 13.22 -3.81
C ARG A 125 -21.11 12.06 -2.95
N PRO A 126 -22.09 12.27 -2.05
CA PRO A 126 -22.66 11.18 -1.27
C PRO A 126 -23.31 10.15 -2.21
N GLY A 127 -23.15 8.87 -1.86
CA GLY A 127 -23.90 7.79 -2.50
C GLY A 127 -25.31 7.64 -1.93
N PRO A 128 -26.17 6.83 -2.57
CA PRO A 128 -25.92 6.15 -3.83
C PRO A 128 -25.95 7.11 -5.03
N GLY A 129 -25.34 6.70 -6.13
CA GLY A 129 -25.47 7.39 -7.41
C GLY A 129 -26.87 7.24 -8.03
N PRO A 130 -27.11 7.85 -9.19
CA PRO A 130 -28.36 7.71 -9.94
C PRO A 130 -28.78 6.25 -10.11
N GLY A 131 -30.06 5.95 -9.95
CA GLY A 131 -30.59 4.58 -10.03
C GLY A 131 -30.26 3.69 -8.82
N GLY A 132 -29.83 4.28 -7.69
CA GLY A 132 -29.50 3.52 -6.49
C GLY A 132 -28.20 2.72 -6.61
N LEU A 133 -27.30 3.12 -7.52
CA LEU A 133 -26.07 2.39 -7.78
C LEU A 133 -24.96 2.81 -6.82
N ARG A 134 -24.18 1.85 -6.31
CA ARG A 134 -22.92 2.08 -5.58
C ARG A 134 -21.83 2.68 -6.46
N ARG A 135 -21.92 2.45 -7.78
CA ARG A 135 -20.94 2.87 -8.80
C ARG A 135 -21.52 2.74 -10.21
N PRO A 136 -20.97 3.45 -11.23
CA PRO A 136 -21.47 3.35 -12.60
C PRO A 136 -21.17 1.99 -13.27
N GLU A 137 -22.09 1.50 -14.11
CA GLU A 137 -21.91 0.24 -14.86
C GLU A 137 -20.91 0.35 -16.02
N PHE A 138 -20.74 1.54 -16.59
CA PHE A 138 -19.89 1.76 -17.77
C PHE A 138 -18.39 1.76 -17.48
N MET A 139 -17.98 1.84 -16.20
CA MET A 139 -16.57 1.89 -15.83
C MET A 139 -15.95 0.49 -15.94
N MET A 140 -14.94 0.33 -16.80
CA MET A 140 -14.25 -0.95 -17.01
C MET A 140 -13.65 -1.50 -15.70
N ARG A 141 -13.78 -2.83 -15.52
CA ARG A 141 -13.22 -3.58 -14.39
C ARG A 141 -12.60 -4.86 -14.92
N HIS A 142 -11.54 -5.34 -14.26
CA HIS A 142 -10.89 -6.60 -14.62
C HIS A 142 -11.86 -7.78 -14.48
N VAL A 143 -12.74 -7.71 -13.48
CA VAL A 143 -13.86 -8.65 -13.31
C VAL A 143 -15.12 -7.82 -13.14
N THR A 144 -15.93 -7.74 -14.20
CA THR A 144 -17.20 -7.02 -14.19
C THR A 144 -18.15 -7.66 -13.16
N PRO A 145 -18.63 -6.90 -12.15
CA PRO A 145 -19.62 -7.42 -11.21
C PRO A 145 -20.91 -7.87 -11.91
N ARG A 146 -21.64 -8.79 -11.28
CA ARG A 146 -23.03 -9.06 -11.68
C ARG A 146 -23.88 -7.80 -11.43
N ARG A 147 -24.88 -7.52 -12.28
CA ARG A 147 -25.74 -6.30 -12.18
C ARG A 147 -26.23 -6.00 -10.76
N LYS A 148 -26.70 -7.01 -10.01
CA LYS A 148 -27.15 -6.83 -8.62
C LYS A 148 -26.09 -6.22 -7.69
N ALA A 149 -24.81 -6.49 -7.92
CA ALA A 149 -23.71 -5.98 -7.09
C ALA A 149 -23.36 -4.51 -7.37
N TYR A 150 -24.00 -3.90 -8.37
CA TYR A 150 -23.97 -2.46 -8.57
C TYR A 150 -24.99 -1.73 -7.70
N LEU A 151 -26.09 -2.38 -7.28
CA LEU A 151 -27.13 -1.73 -6.48
C LEU A 151 -26.69 -1.56 -5.02
N TYR A 152 -27.04 -0.40 -4.47
CA TYR A 152 -26.94 -0.13 -3.04
C TYR A 152 -28.13 -0.78 -2.34
N GLU A 153 -27.85 -1.82 -1.56
CA GLU A 153 -28.79 -2.35 -0.57
C GLU A 153 -28.49 -1.62 0.74
N PRO A 154 -29.46 -0.86 1.30
CA PRO A 154 -29.30 -0.30 2.63
C PRO A 154 -29.13 -1.42 3.65
N ALA A 155 -28.39 -1.14 4.73
CA ALA A 155 -28.35 -2.05 5.86
C ALA A 155 -29.79 -2.33 6.32
N ARG A 156 -30.17 -3.61 6.44
CA ARG A 156 -31.45 -3.97 7.05
C ARG A 156 -31.47 -3.35 8.44
N SER A 157 -32.48 -2.54 8.73
CA SER A 157 -32.73 -2.08 10.09
C SER A 157 -32.85 -3.32 10.97
N THR A 158 -31.91 -3.49 11.89
CA THR A 158 -32.14 -4.32 13.06
C THR A 158 -33.11 -3.53 13.92
N GLU A 159 -34.41 -3.65 13.64
CA GLU A 159 -35.43 -3.35 14.64
C GLU A 159 -35.22 -4.35 15.78
N ALA A 160 -34.91 -3.82 16.95
CA ALA A 160 -34.87 -4.54 18.22
C ALA A 160 -36.28 -4.64 18.80
#